data_AF-A0AA38NBK5-F1
#
_entry.id   AF-A0AA38NBK5-F1
#
_cell.length_a   1.000
_cell.length_b   1.000
_cell.length_c   1.000
_cell.angle_alpha   90.00
_cell.angle_beta   90.00
_cell.angle_gamma   90.00
#
_symmetry.space_group_name_H-M   'P 1'
#
loop_
_entity.id
_entity.type
_entity.pdbx_description
1 polymer ?
#
loop_
_entity_poly.entity_id
_entity_poly.type
_entity_poly.pdbx_seq_one_letter_code
_entity_poly.pdbx_strand_id
1 'polypeptide(L)'
;RFGDPLAERLEYILMQNAPFAGERSKSEGIGCIDRFLAYRISDHAHLILDSAYEDVEHQIPTRLLEDPDFEPSVWFAHRLLRTSGDRAIKSSPSQTMGDARATRICQILNSTLAYP
;
A
#
# COMPACT_ATOMS: atom_id res chain seq x y z
N ARG A 1 -4.70 5.47 22.20
CA ARG A 1 -3.40 5.88 21.62
C ARG A 1 -2.27 5.26 22.42
N PHE A 2 -2.21 5.44 23.74
CA PHE A 2 -1.33 4.62 24.58
C PHE A 2 -1.94 3.24 24.85
N GLY A 3 -1.14 2.19 24.70
CA GLY A 3 -1.45 0.86 25.21
C GLY A 3 -1.68 -0.22 24.16
N ASP A 4 -1.43 0.07 22.88
CA ASP A 4 -1.32 -0.96 21.84
C ASP A 4 0.10 -0.96 21.26
N PRO A 5 0.99 -1.81 21.79
CA PRO A 5 2.39 -1.82 21.36
C PRO A 5 2.56 -2.25 19.90
N LEU A 6 1.60 -2.99 19.32
CA LEU A 6 1.65 -3.39 17.92
C LEU A 6 1.31 -2.20 17.01
N ALA A 7 0.28 -1.42 17.37
CA ALA A 7 -0.07 -0.21 16.65
C ALA A 7 1.07 0.83 16.70
N GLU A 8 1.63 1.07 17.88
CA GLU A 8 2.75 2.02 18.07
C GLU A 8 3.99 1.59 17.29
N ARG A 9 4.36 0.30 17.32
CA ARG A 9 5.46 -0.26 16.51
C ARG A 9 5.19 -0.10 15.02
N LEU A 10 3.96 -0.35 14.58
CA LEU A 10 3.55 -0.24 13.18
C LEU A 10 3.70 1.20 12.67
N GLU A 11 3.18 2.18 13.42
CA GLU A 11 3.34 3.62 13.10
C GLU A 11 4.82 3.98 12.99
N TYR A 12 5.63 3.59 13.97
CA TYR A 12 7.06 3.86 13.99
C TYR A 12 7.77 3.29 12.76
N ILE A 13 7.55 2.02 12.43
CA ILE A 13 8.17 1.37 11.26
C ILE A 13 7.76 2.08 9.97
N LEU A 14 6.49 2.41 9.79
CA LEU A 14 6.01 3.07 8.57
C LEU A 14 6.60 4.48 8.45
N MET A 15 6.65 5.23 9.55
CA MET A 15 7.24 6.57 9.59
C MET A 15 8.74 6.54 9.22
N GLN A 16 9.50 5.59 9.75
CA GLN A 16 10.95 5.46 9.48
C GLN A 16 11.27 5.00 8.04
N ASN A 17 10.33 4.33 7.38
CA ASN A 17 10.51 3.81 6.01
C ASN A 17 9.84 4.67 4.94
N ALA A 18 9.17 5.75 5.33
CA ALA A 18 8.68 6.75 4.40
C ALA A 18 9.83 7.63 3.87
N PRO A 19 9.73 8.17 2.64
CA PRO A 19 8.66 7.94 1.67
C PRO A 19 8.75 6.57 1.00
N PHE A 20 7.60 6.00 0.64
CA PHE A 20 7.53 4.74 -0.09
C PHE A 20 7.68 4.95 -1.61
N ALA A 21 8.18 3.92 -2.31
CA ALA A 21 8.39 3.99 -3.76
C ALA A 21 7.08 4.25 -4.52
N GLY A 22 7.09 5.22 -5.44
CA GLY A 22 5.92 5.60 -6.23
C GLY A 22 5.01 6.63 -5.54
N GLU A 23 5.36 7.09 -4.33
CA GLU A 23 4.71 8.25 -3.73
C GLU A 23 4.99 9.48 -4.58
N ARG A 24 3.92 10.17 -4.98
CA ARG A 24 4.06 11.52 -5.52
C ARG A 24 4.35 12.39 -4.31
N SER A 25 5.58 12.90 -4.22
CA SER A 25 6.00 13.85 -3.20
C SER A 25 4.98 14.99 -3.11
N LYS A 26 4.02 14.88 -2.18
CA LYS A 26 2.99 15.90 -1.97
C LYS A 26 3.43 16.95 -0.96
N SER A 27 4.60 16.81 -0.34
CA SER A 27 5.04 17.69 0.74
C SER A 27 6.35 18.42 0.42
N GLU A 28 6.27 19.41 -0.47
CA GLU A 28 6.92 20.68 -0.14
C GLU A 28 6.05 21.37 0.91
N GLY A 29 6.29 21.07 2.18
CA GLY A 29 5.59 21.75 3.27
C GLY A 29 5.30 20.84 4.44
N ILE A 30 6.12 20.99 5.48
CA ILE A 30 5.90 20.53 6.86
C ILE A 30 6.10 19.02 7.00
N GLY A 31 7.18 18.63 7.69
CA GLY A 31 7.36 17.27 8.17
C GLY A 31 6.13 16.85 8.96
N CYS A 32 5.31 15.98 8.37
CA CYS A 32 4.07 15.55 8.97
C CYS A 32 4.44 14.55 10.07
N ILE A 33 4.66 15.07 11.28
CA ILE A 33 5.05 14.30 12.47
C ILE A 33 4.03 13.16 12.74
N ASP A 34 2.80 13.29 12.23
CA ASP A 34 1.70 12.34 12.39
C ASP A 34 1.19 11.79 11.05
N ARG A 35 2.09 11.46 10.10
CA ARG A 35 1.68 10.92 8.80
C ARG A 35 0.80 9.68 8.93
N PHE A 36 1.26 8.71 9.71
CA PHE A 36 0.59 7.43 9.90
C PHE A 36 -0.11 7.39 11.25
N LEU A 37 -1.34 6.88 11.25
CA LEU A 37 -2.10 6.57 12.46
C LEU A 37 -2.56 5.12 12.36
N ALA A 38 -2.19 4.29 13.34
CA ALA A 38 -2.64 2.92 13.46
C ALA A 38 -3.43 2.71 14.75
N TYR A 39 -4.47 1.89 14.68
CA TYR A 39 -5.22 1.48 15.86
C TYR A 39 -5.91 0.14 15.64
N ARG A 40 -6.09 -0.60 16.73
CA ARG A 40 -6.86 -1.84 16.73
C ARG A 40 -8.35 -1.54 16.54
N ILE A 41 -8.97 -2.24 15.59
CA ILE A 41 -10.41 -2.16 15.33
C ILE A 41 -11.15 -3.41 15.79
N SER A 42 -10.43 -4.52 16.00
CA SER A 42 -10.93 -5.75 16.61
C SER A 42 -9.76 -6.57 17.15
N ASP A 43 -10.03 -7.67 17.84
CA ASP A 43 -8.97 -8.57 18.33
C ASP A 43 -8.14 -9.20 17.19
N HIS A 44 -8.64 -9.13 15.95
CA HIS A 44 -8.02 -9.76 14.79
C HIS A 44 -7.54 -8.78 13.73
N ALA A 45 -7.74 -7.48 13.92
CA ALA A 45 -7.35 -6.48 12.94
C ALA A 45 -6.96 -5.12 13.51
N HIS A 46 -6.00 -4.50 12.83
CA HIS A 46 -5.62 -3.11 12.95
C HIS A 46 -5.96 -2.37 11.66
N LEU A 47 -6.22 -1.07 11.79
CA LEU A 47 -6.41 -0.15 10.69
C LEU A 47 -5.24 0.82 10.64
N ILE A 48 -4.76 1.12 9.45
CA ILE A 48 -3.74 2.15 9.18
C ILE A 48 -4.40 3.25 8.35
N LEU A 49 -4.24 4.49 8.80
CA LEU A 49 -4.60 5.70 8.09
C LEU A 49 -3.31 6.42 7.67
N ASP A 50 -3.24 6.84 6.42
CA ASP A 50 -2.12 7.63 5.88
C ASP A 50 -2.63 8.99 5.43
N SER A 51 -2.25 10.04 6.16
CA SER A 51 -2.66 11.42 5.85
C SER A 51 -2.14 11.94 4.50
N ALA A 52 -1.12 11.30 3.90
CA ALA A 52 -0.69 11.63 2.54
C ALA A 52 -1.71 11.19 1.46
N TYR A 53 -2.59 10.24 1.81
CA TYR A 53 -3.59 9.67 0.93
C TYR A 53 -4.98 9.76 1.57
N GLU A 54 -5.66 10.88 1.32
CA GLU A 54 -7.06 11.06 1.73
C GLU A 54 -7.94 9.86 1.28
N ASP A 55 -8.76 9.39 2.21
CA ASP A 55 -9.74 8.31 2.08
C ASP A 55 -9.18 6.92 1.73
N VAL A 56 -7.92 6.63 2.08
CA VAL A 56 -7.39 5.26 1.98
C VAL A 56 -7.11 4.70 3.37
N GLU A 57 -7.91 3.70 3.74
CA GLU A 57 -7.69 2.91 4.94
C GLU A 57 -7.09 1.55 4.57
N HIS A 58 -6.09 1.12 5.32
CA HIS A 58 -5.46 -0.17 5.13
C HIS A 58 -5.66 -1.05 6.35
N GLN A 59 -6.51 -2.07 6.21
CA GLN A 59 -6.71 -3.07 7.24
C GLN A 59 -5.62 -4.14 7.18
N ILE A 60 -5.01 -4.43 8.34
CA ILE A 60 -4.00 -5.47 8.52
C ILE A 60 -4.42 -6.45 9.62
N PRO A 61 -4.33 -7.78 9.40
CA PRO A 61 -4.59 -8.76 10.45
C PRO A 61 -3.59 -8.67 11.60
N THR A 62 -4.07 -8.72 12.85
CA THR A 62 -3.23 -8.69 14.06
C THR A 62 -2.13 -9.77 14.03
N ARG A 63 -2.49 -10.98 13.59
CA ARG A 63 -1.55 -12.12 13.48
C ARG A 63 -0.30 -11.84 12.65
N LEU A 64 -0.37 -10.91 11.68
CA LEU A 64 0.80 -10.53 10.89
C LEU A 64 1.70 -9.58 11.68
N LEU A 65 1.13 -8.71 12.52
CA LEU A 65 1.91 -7.81 13.37
C LEU A 65 2.64 -8.55 14.52
N GLU A 66 2.10 -9.70 14.92
CA GLU A 66 2.69 -10.61 15.90
C GLU A 66 3.81 -11.48 15.32
N ASP A 67 3.88 -11.61 14.00
CA ASP A 67 4.92 -12.38 13.30
C ASP A 67 6.22 -11.55 13.23
N PRO A 68 7.34 -12.04 13.82
CA PRO A 68 8.61 -11.31 13.81
C PRO A 68 9.22 -11.19 12.41
N ASP A 69 8.89 -12.10 11.49
CA ASP A 69 9.41 -12.10 10.11
C ASP A 69 8.55 -11.22 9.18
N PHE A 70 7.43 -10.70 9.68
CA PHE A 70 6.60 -9.79 8.92
C PHE A 70 7.24 -8.40 8.83
N GLU A 71 7.31 -7.87 7.60
CA GLU A 71 7.87 -6.55 7.29
C GLU A 71 6.74 -5.55 6.95
N PRO A 72 6.27 -4.72 7.90
CA PRO A 72 5.12 -3.84 7.66
C PRO A 72 5.36 -2.81 6.56
N SER A 73 6.58 -2.30 6.43
CA SER A 73 6.97 -1.34 5.40
C SER A 73 6.81 -1.92 3.99
N VAL A 74 7.28 -3.15 3.78
CA VAL A 74 7.18 -3.85 2.48
C VAL A 74 5.72 -4.15 2.15
N TRP A 75 4.96 -4.68 3.12
CA TRP A 75 3.54 -4.94 2.95
C TRP A 75 2.76 -3.66 2.58
N PHE A 76 3.06 -2.55 3.25
CA PHE A 76 2.40 -1.28 3.02
C PHE A 76 2.75 -0.70 1.64
N ALA A 77 4.03 -0.74 1.24
CA ALA A 77 4.47 -0.32 -0.09
C ALA A 77 3.72 -1.08 -1.20
N HIS A 78 3.57 -2.40 -1.06
CA HIS A 78 2.80 -3.20 -2.02
C HIS A 78 1.31 -2.81 -2.06
N ARG A 79 0.71 -2.46 -0.92
CA ARG A 79 -0.67 -1.97 -0.86
C ARG A 79 -0.82 -0.63 -1.57
N LEU A 80 0.10 0.32 -1.34
CA LEU A 80 0.09 1.62 -2.01
C LEU A 80 0.15 1.49 -3.52
N LEU A 81 1.01 0.60 -4.05
CA LEU A 81 1.12 0.35 -5.49
C LEU A 81 -0.19 -0.19 -6.08
N ARG A 82 -0.88 -1.09 -5.36
CA ARG A 82 -2.17 -1.64 -5.79
C ARG A 82 -3.26 -0.57 -5.80
N THR A 83 -3.40 0.20 -4.72
CA THR A 83 -4.42 1.25 -4.63
C THR A 83 -4.16 2.38 -5.64
N SER A 84 -2.90 2.72 -5.89
CA SER A 84 -2.52 3.72 -6.90
C SER A 84 -2.79 3.25 -8.32
N GLY A 85 -2.54 1.96 -8.61
CA GLY A 85 -2.89 1.33 -9.89
C GLY A 85 -4.40 1.35 -10.14
N ASP A 86 -5.20 0.99 -9.15
CA ASP A 86 -6.67 0.99 -9.25
C ASP A 86 -7.24 2.41 -9.44
N ARG A 87 -6.65 3.43 -8.80
CA ARG A 87 -7.04 4.83 -8.99
C ARG A 87 -6.69 5.34 -10.40
N ALA A 88 -5.54 4.96 -10.96
CA ALA A 88 -5.15 5.33 -12.33
C ALA A 88 -6.10 4.74 -13.39
N ILE A 89 -6.64 3.54 -13.15
CA ILE A 89 -7.62 2.90 -14.04
C ILE A 89 -8.98 3.62 -13.96
N LYS A 90 -9.40 4.05 -12.76
CA LYS A 90 -10.71 4.68 -12.54
C LYS A 90 -10.79 6.16 -12.95
N SER A 91 -9.66 6.86 -13.06
CA SER A 91 -9.61 8.30 -13.37
C SER A 91 -9.53 8.63 -14.87
N SER A 92 -9.73 7.66 -15.77
CA SER A 92 -9.68 7.91 -17.22
C SER A 92 -11.08 7.94 -17.84
N PRO A 93 -11.73 9.10 -17.98
CA PRO A 93 -12.87 9.23 -18.89
C PRO A 93 -12.33 9.31 -20.33
N SER A 94 -12.49 8.21 -21.07
CA SER A 94 -12.45 8.09 -22.54
C SER A 94 -11.38 8.90 -23.32
N GLN A 95 -10.35 8.23 -23.86
CA GLN A 95 -10.07 8.24 -25.32
C GLN A 95 -8.80 7.44 -25.70
N THR A 96 -9.05 6.42 -26.54
CA THR A 96 -8.28 5.97 -27.72
C THR A 96 -6.79 5.59 -27.61
N MET A 97 -6.55 4.32 -27.96
CA MET A 97 -5.51 3.86 -28.89
C MET A 97 -4.05 4.02 -28.43
N GLY A 98 -3.50 2.98 -27.82
CA GLY A 98 -2.05 2.94 -27.57
C GLY A 98 -1.51 1.79 -26.76
N ASP A 99 -2.22 0.66 -26.65
CA ASP A 99 -1.73 -0.48 -25.86
C ASP A 99 -0.84 -1.42 -26.67
N ALA A 100 0.29 -0.88 -27.15
CA ALA A 100 1.30 -1.65 -27.88
C ALA A 100 2.23 -2.46 -26.93
N ARG A 101 2.13 -2.28 -25.60
CA ARG A 101 2.98 -2.98 -24.63
C ARG A 101 2.27 -4.03 -23.79
N ALA A 102 0.97 -3.92 -23.48
CA ALA A 102 0.27 -4.99 -22.75
C ALA A 102 0.03 -6.24 -23.62
N THR A 103 -0.16 -6.08 -24.94
CA THR A 103 -0.38 -7.20 -25.86
C THR A 103 0.80 -8.19 -25.88
N ARG A 104 2.04 -7.71 -25.69
CA ARG A 104 3.24 -8.55 -25.79
C ARG A 104 3.45 -9.44 -24.55
N ILE A 105 2.97 -9.03 -23.38
CA ILE A 105 3.11 -9.81 -22.14
C ILE A 105 2.08 -10.97 -22.12
N CYS A 106 0.86 -10.74 -22.60
CA CYS A 106 -0.15 -11.81 -22.68
C CYS A 106 0.20 -12.89 -23.74
N GLN A 107 0.86 -12.54 -24.84
CA GLN A 107 1.34 -13.53 -25.83
C GLN A 107 2.52 -14.37 -25.32
N ILE A 108 3.42 -13.79 -24.51
CA ILE A 108 4.53 -14.52 -23.91
C ILE A 108 4.00 -15.52 -22.87
N LEU A 109 3.07 -15.09 -22.01
CA LEU A 109 2.55 -15.96 -20.94
C LEU A 109 1.71 -17.14 -21.48
N ASN A 110 1.01 -16.97 -22.60
CA ASN A 110 0.24 -18.06 -23.23
C ASN A 110 1.08 -19.02 -24.10
N SER A 111 2.33 -18.68 -24.44
CA SER A 111 3.20 -19.58 -25.23
C SER A 111 4.12 -20.46 -24.36
N THR A 112 4.22 -20.18 -23.06
CA THR A 112 5.06 -20.94 -22.11
C THR A 112 4.31 -21.96 -21.26
N LEU A 113 2.98 -22.02 -21.32
CA LEU A 113 2.19 -23.05 -20.65
C LEU A 113 1.79 -24.15 -21.64
N ALA A 114 2.76 -25.00 -21.99
CA ALA A 114 2.46 -26.34 -22.49
C ALA A 114 1.90 -27.15 -21.31
N TYR A 115 0.58 -27.34 -21.28
CA TYR A 115 -0.04 -28.36 -20.43
C TYR A 115 0.27 -29.76 -21.01
N PRO A 116 0.68 -30.74 -20.18
CA PRO A 116 0.69 -32.15 -20.59
C PRO A 116 -0.73 -32.70 -20.78
#